data_AF-A0A7S3E211-F1
#
_entry.id   AF-A0A7S3E211-F1
#
_cell.length_a   1.000
_cell.length_b   1.000
_cell.length_c   1.000
_cell.angle_alpha   90.00
_cell.angle_beta   90.00
_cell.angle_gamma   90.00
#
_symmetry.space_group_name_H-M   'P 1'
#
loop_
_entity.id
_entity.type
_entity.pdbx_description
1 polymer ?
#
loop_
_entity_poly.entity_id
_entity_poly.type
_entity_poly.pdbx_seq_one_letter_code
_entity_poly.pdbx_strand_id
1 'polypeptide(L)'
;GSSAPPYIPYHEFDPQRYAAIFKAKVEEIEGNFEDLLLHKKEPVAVAWCESPPEHFRLRCRFAITQDGDSGRLRYTLYDKGSPSVKLPTEGAAPYPIASKQINALMPLLLEAVE
;
A
#
# COMPACT_ATOMS: atom_id res chain seq x y z
N GLY A 1 -6.05 20.13 8.87
CA GLY A 1 -5.09 19.44 9.77
C GLY A 1 -4.70 18.16 9.08
N SER A 2 -3.41 17.94 8.81
CA SER A 2 -2.94 16.72 8.15
C SER A 2 -3.01 15.58 9.16
N SER A 3 -4.00 14.69 9.02
CA SER A 3 -3.99 13.42 9.77
C SER A 3 -2.88 12.54 9.19
N ALA A 4 -2.11 11.88 10.05
CA ALA A 4 -1.13 10.89 9.61
C ALA A 4 -1.79 9.84 8.69
N PRO A 5 -1.09 9.37 7.65
CA PRO A 5 -1.63 8.34 6.76
C PRO A 5 -1.97 7.06 7.55
N PRO A 6 -2.97 6.28 7.12
CA PRO A 6 -3.29 5.01 7.77
C PRO A 6 -2.09 4.07 7.70
N TYR A 7 -1.76 3.44 8.82
CA TYR A 7 -0.65 2.50 8.91
C TYR A 7 -0.94 1.24 8.08
N ILE A 8 -0.02 0.90 7.17
CA ILE A 8 -0.06 -0.32 6.38
C ILE A 8 1.16 -1.17 6.76
N PRO A 9 1.00 -2.31 7.46
CA PRO A 9 2.10 -3.00 8.13
C PRO A 9 3.34 -3.31 7.30
N TYR A 10 3.16 -3.58 6.01
CA TYR A 10 4.21 -3.98 5.07
C TYR A 10 4.46 -2.94 3.97
N HIS A 11 3.97 -1.71 4.15
CA HIS A 11 4.10 -0.67 3.14
C HIS A 11 4.27 0.71 3.79
N GLU A 12 5.37 1.40 3.50
CA GLU A 12 5.52 2.82 3.82
C GLU A 12 4.58 3.63 2.92
N PHE A 13 3.32 3.75 3.35
CA PHE A 13 2.29 4.50 2.65
C PHE A 13 2.29 5.94 3.13
N ASP A 14 2.86 6.83 2.32
CA ASP A 14 2.79 8.27 2.51
C ASP A 14 2.68 8.98 1.15
N PRO A 15 1.45 9.27 0.70
CA PRO A 15 1.22 9.96 -0.58
C PRO A 15 1.90 11.34 -0.66
N GLN A 16 2.07 12.05 0.47
CA GLN A 16 2.68 13.38 0.49
C GLN A 16 4.20 13.28 0.24
N ARG A 17 4.81 12.16 0.63
CA ARG A 17 6.24 11.87 0.40
C ARG A 17 6.49 11.05 -0.86
N TYR A 18 5.48 10.74 -1.68
CA TYR A 18 5.62 9.84 -2.83
C TYR A 18 6.77 10.22 -3.75
N ALA A 19 6.86 11.50 -4.17
CA ALA A 19 7.93 11.97 -5.06
C ALA A 19 9.32 11.82 -4.44
N ALA A 20 9.46 12.07 -3.13
CA ALA A 20 10.71 11.93 -2.42
C ALA A 20 11.13 10.46 -2.28
N ILE A 21 10.18 9.58 -1.94
CA ILE A 21 10.40 8.12 -1.85
C ILE A 21 10.75 7.55 -3.23
N PHE A 22 10.06 7.98 -4.29
CA PHE A 22 10.32 7.56 -5.66
C PHE A 22 11.74 7.94 -6.09
N LYS A 23 12.12 9.21 -5.91
CA LYS A 23 13.47 9.68 -6.21
C LYS A 23 14.55 8.89 -5.46
N ALA A 24 14.37 8.67 -4.15
CA ALA A 24 15.32 7.90 -3.36
C ALA A 24 15.50 6.46 -3.88
N LYS A 25 14.40 5.80 -4.30
CA LYS A 25 14.45 4.46 -4.90
C LYS A 25 15.16 4.45 -6.26
N VAL A 26 14.95 5.48 -7.08
CA VAL A 26 15.66 5.62 -8.36
C VAL A 26 17.15 5.77 -8.10
N GLU A 27 17.56 6.67 -7.20
CA GLU A 27 18.97 6.89 -6.85
C GLU A 27 19.62 5.61 -6.28
N GLU A 28 18.91 4.86 -5.43
CA GLU A 28 19.37 3.58 -4.89
C GLU A 28 19.58 2.54 -5.99
N ILE A 29 18.61 2.39 -6.91
CA ILE A 29 18.72 1.43 -8.02
C ILE A 29 19.86 1.84 -8.96
N GLU A 30 19.94 3.11 -9.34
CA GLU A 30 21.01 3.60 -10.23
C GLU A 30 22.39 3.41 -9.61
N GLY A 31 22.55 3.64 -8.31
CA GLY A 31 23.79 3.35 -7.58
C GLY A 31 24.12 1.84 -7.55
N ASN A 32 23.13 0.99 -7.32
CA ASN A 32 23.32 -0.48 -7.32
C ASN A 32 23.69 -1.05 -8.69
N PHE A 33 23.38 -0.34 -9.78
CA PHE A 33 23.65 -0.76 -11.15
C PHE A 33 24.64 0.15 -11.89
N GLU A 34 25.39 0.98 -11.16
CA GLU A 34 26.29 1.99 -11.74
C GLU A 34 27.23 1.40 -12.80
N ASP A 35 27.85 0.25 -12.52
CA ASP A 35 28.77 -0.44 -13.45
C ASP A 35 28.11 -0.81 -14.79
N LEU A 36 26.83 -1.17 -14.78
CA LEU A 36 26.07 -1.51 -16.00
C LEU A 36 25.61 -0.24 -16.72
N LEU A 37 25.16 0.76 -15.98
CA LEU A 37 24.64 2.02 -16.54
C LEU A 37 25.76 2.86 -17.18
N LEU A 38 26.97 2.83 -16.62
CA LEU A 38 28.13 3.56 -17.12
C LEU A 38 28.93 2.79 -18.19
N HIS A 39 28.46 1.63 -18.63
CA HIS A 39 29.18 0.80 -19.59
C HIS A 39 29.31 1.51 -20.96
N LYS A 40 30.45 2.16 -21.17
CA LYS A 40 30.71 3.10 -22.28
C LYS A 40 30.52 2.53 -23.68
N LYS A 41 30.58 1.21 -23.85
CA LYS A 41 30.43 0.58 -25.16
C LYS A 41 28.96 0.46 -25.60
N GLU A 42 28.04 0.34 -24.64
CA GLU A 42 26.60 0.14 -24.89
C GLU A 42 25.82 0.81 -23.74
N PRO A 43 25.46 2.09 -23.87
CA PRO A 43 24.69 2.77 -22.84
C PRO A 43 23.29 2.17 -22.72
N VAL A 44 22.89 1.85 -21.49
CA VAL A 44 21.53 1.37 -21.19
C VAL A 44 20.60 2.55 -20.98
N ALA A 45 19.51 2.62 -21.75
CA ALA A 45 18.47 3.62 -21.54
C ALA A 45 17.59 3.23 -20.34
N VAL A 46 17.53 4.09 -19.33
CA VAL A 46 16.66 3.91 -18.16
C VAL A 46 15.34 4.62 -18.40
N ALA A 47 14.23 3.91 -18.17
CA ALA A 47 12.90 4.48 -18.17
C ALA A 47 12.34 4.43 -16.74
N TRP A 48 11.77 5.55 -16.30
CA TRP A 48 11.10 5.65 -15.01
C TRP A 48 9.59 5.55 -15.21
N CYS A 49 8.95 4.62 -14.49
CA CYS A 49 7.51 4.41 -14.56
C CYS A 49 6.91 4.56 -13.17
N GLU A 50 6.18 5.64 -12.96
CA GLU A 50 5.51 5.93 -11.70
C GLU A 50 4.14 5.23 -11.63
N SER A 51 3.82 4.74 -10.44
CA SER A 51 2.44 4.36 -10.10
C SER A 51 1.69 5.59 -9.58
N PRO A 52 0.34 5.60 -9.63
CA PRO A 52 -0.41 6.51 -8.80
C PRO A 52 0.00 6.34 -7.31
N PRO A 53 0.05 7.42 -6.51
CA PRO A 53 0.44 7.36 -5.09
C PRO A 53 -0.60 6.64 -4.23
N GLU A 54 -1.85 6.56 -4.71
CA GLU A 54 -2.99 5.92 -4.05
C GLU A 54 -3.72 5.03 -5.05
N HIS A 55 -4.52 4.09 -4.55
CA HIS A 55 -5.42 3.24 -5.35
C HIS A 55 -4.76 2.39 -6.44
N PHE A 56 -3.46 2.14 -6.35
CA PHE A 56 -2.70 1.40 -7.36
C PHE A 56 -2.84 -0.13 -7.25
N ARG A 57 -3.30 -0.68 -6.12
CA ARG A 57 -3.48 -2.13 -5.97
C ARG A 57 -4.83 -2.59 -6.49
N LEU A 58 -4.79 -3.45 -7.51
CA LEU A 58 -5.98 -4.07 -8.13
C LEU A 58 -6.40 -5.41 -7.50
N ARG A 59 -5.62 -5.93 -6.56
CA ARG A 59 -5.96 -7.11 -5.76
C ARG A 59 -5.50 -6.95 -4.33
N CYS A 60 -6.29 -7.46 -3.40
CA CYS A 60 -5.97 -7.49 -1.98
C CYS A 60 -6.33 -8.85 -1.37
N ARG A 61 -5.65 -9.22 -0.30
CA ARG A 61 -6.01 -10.36 0.55
C ARG A 61 -6.05 -9.85 1.98
N PHE A 62 -7.22 -9.97 2.59
CA PHE A 62 -7.45 -9.63 3.99
C PHE A 62 -7.87 -10.89 4.72
N ALA A 63 -7.49 -11.01 5.99
CA ALA A 63 -8.21 -11.91 6.88
C ALA A 63 -9.48 -11.20 7.38
N ILE A 64 -10.50 -11.98 7.73
CA ILE A 64 -11.68 -11.50 8.46
C ILE A 64 -11.59 -12.08 9.88
N THR A 65 -11.65 -11.22 10.89
CA THR A 65 -11.59 -11.62 12.30
C THR A 65 -12.71 -10.96 13.08
N GLN A 66 -13.11 -11.58 14.19
CA GLN A 66 -14.06 -10.98 15.12
C GLN A 66 -13.38 -9.91 15.99
N ASP A 67 -14.13 -8.84 16.25
CA ASP A 67 -13.68 -7.71 17.04
C ASP A 67 -14.14 -7.79 18.50
N GLY A 68 -13.35 -8.51 19.31
CA GLY A 68 -13.58 -8.63 20.75
C GLY A 68 -14.99 -9.13 21.07
N ASP A 69 -15.55 -8.64 22.18
CA ASP A 69 -16.85 -9.09 22.68
C ASP A 69 -18.05 -8.59 21.85
N SER A 70 -17.82 -7.68 20.88
CA SER A 70 -18.90 -7.17 20.02
C SER A 70 -19.39 -8.20 19.00
N GLY A 71 -18.58 -9.23 18.72
CA GLY A 71 -18.86 -10.24 17.69
C GLY A 71 -18.78 -9.73 16.25
N ARG A 72 -18.59 -8.42 16.02
CA ARG A 72 -18.52 -7.81 14.68
C ARG A 72 -17.31 -8.27 13.90
N LEU A 73 -17.46 -8.38 12.58
CA LEU A 73 -16.38 -8.79 11.70
C LEU A 73 -15.56 -7.58 11.23
N ARG A 74 -14.23 -7.74 11.16
CA ARG A 74 -13.32 -6.72 10.61
C ARG A 74 -12.25 -7.32 9.71
N TYR A 75 -11.86 -6.54 8.70
CA TYR A 75 -10.67 -6.84 7.91
C TYR A 75 -9.40 -6.66 8.75
N THR A 76 -8.50 -7.63 8.64
CA THR A 76 -7.27 -7.69 9.43
C THR A 76 -6.07 -7.95 8.52
N LEU A 77 -5.01 -7.18 8.74
CA LEU A 77 -3.71 -7.33 8.12
C LEU A 77 -2.72 -7.91 9.12
N TYR A 78 -1.82 -8.75 8.61
CA TYR A 78 -0.73 -9.32 9.37
C TYR A 78 0.59 -8.92 8.73
N ASP A 79 1.57 -8.69 9.57
CA ASP A 79 2.97 -8.54 9.18
C ASP A 79 3.83 -9.38 10.12
N LYS A 80 4.91 -9.95 9.57
CA LYS A 80 5.65 -11.05 10.20
C LYS A 80 6.26 -10.62 11.55
N GLY A 81 5.67 -11.10 12.64
CA GLY A 81 6.12 -10.81 14.01
C GLY A 81 5.54 -9.51 14.60
N SER A 82 4.83 -8.73 13.80
CA SER A 82 4.15 -7.50 14.21
C SER A 82 2.72 -7.80 14.71
N PRO A 83 2.16 -7.00 15.63
CA PRO A 83 0.74 -7.07 15.96
C PRO A 83 -0.13 -6.94 14.70
N SER A 84 -1.23 -7.69 14.67
CA SER A 84 -2.20 -7.57 13.58
C SER A 84 -2.88 -6.20 13.59
N VAL A 85 -3.13 -5.65 12.41
CA VAL A 85 -3.80 -4.36 12.25
C VAL A 85 -5.20 -4.57 11.73
N LYS A 86 -6.19 -4.11 12.48
CA LYS A 86 -7.58 -4.06 12.05
C LYS A 86 -7.79 -2.83 11.18
N LEU A 87 -8.33 -3.02 9.99
CA LEU A 87 -8.66 -1.92 9.09
C LEU A 87 -9.96 -1.24 9.54
N PRO A 88 -10.10 0.07 9.30
CA PRO A 88 -11.38 0.75 9.44
C PRO A 88 -12.40 0.17 8.45
N THR A 89 -13.66 0.16 8.84
CA THR A 89 -14.80 -0.27 7.99
C THR A 89 -15.59 0.93 7.44
N GLU A 90 -15.28 2.14 7.90
CA GLU A 90 -15.96 3.39 7.55
C GLU A 90 -14.99 4.37 6.86
N GLY A 91 -15.56 5.35 6.15
CA GLY A 91 -14.82 6.36 5.40
C GLY A 91 -14.75 6.08 3.90
N ALA A 92 -14.30 7.07 3.13
CA ALA A 92 -14.28 6.98 1.66
C ALA A 92 -13.24 5.99 1.10
N ALA A 93 -12.16 5.74 1.84
CA ALA A 93 -11.08 4.84 1.44
C ALA A 93 -10.47 4.14 2.67
N PRO A 94 -11.16 3.13 3.25
CA PRO A 94 -10.70 2.39 4.42
C PRO A 94 -9.32 1.72 4.22
N TYR A 95 -8.95 1.45 2.97
CA TYR A 95 -7.63 0.96 2.59
C TYR A 95 -7.10 1.67 1.32
N PRO A 96 -6.42 2.82 1.48
CA PRO A 96 -6.20 3.79 0.40
C PRO A 96 -5.26 3.32 -0.71
N ILE A 97 -4.48 2.25 -0.51
CA ILE A 97 -3.67 1.69 -1.60
C ILE A 97 -4.47 0.76 -2.53
N ALA A 98 -5.61 0.23 -2.08
CA ALA A 98 -6.49 -0.58 -2.93
C ALA A 98 -7.30 0.29 -3.88
N SER A 99 -7.68 -0.27 -5.02
CA SER A 99 -8.53 0.42 -5.99
C SER A 99 -9.81 0.95 -5.33
N LYS A 100 -10.39 1.99 -5.94
CA LYS A 100 -11.64 2.58 -5.47
C LYS A 100 -12.77 1.54 -5.44
N GLN A 101 -12.81 0.62 -6.41
CA GLN A 101 -13.80 -0.46 -6.41
C GLN A 101 -13.63 -1.41 -5.22
N ILE A 102 -12.39 -1.80 -4.87
CA ILE A 102 -12.16 -2.66 -3.70
C ILE A 102 -12.63 -1.94 -2.43
N ASN A 103 -12.27 -0.67 -2.26
CA ASN A 103 -12.70 0.12 -1.10
C ASN A 103 -14.22 0.22 -0.99
N ALA A 104 -14.93 0.40 -2.11
CA ALA A 104 -16.39 0.44 -2.14
C ALA A 104 -17.05 -0.91 -1.80
N LEU A 105 -16.40 -2.03 -2.16
CA LEU A 105 -16.92 -3.38 -1.90
C LEU A 105 -16.67 -3.87 -0.48
N MET A 106 -15.63 -3.37 0.19
CA MET A 106 -15.25 -3.79 1.54
C MET A 106 -16.42 -3.74 2.55
N PRO A 107 -17.14 -2.61 2.74
CA PRO A 107 -18.24 -2.57 3.71
C PRO A 107 -19.41 -3.50 3.30
N LEU A 108 -19.74 -3.58 2.01
CA LEU A 108 -20.82 -4.42 1.49
C LEU A 108 -20.56 -5.91 1.71
N LEU A 109 -19.30 -6.33 1.57
CA LEU A 109 -18.93 -7.72 1.81
C LEU A 109 -18.99 -8.08 3.29
N LEU A 110 -18.59 -7.20 4.21
CA LEU A 110 -18.74 -7.46 5.65
C LEU A 110 -20.22 -7.56 6.04
N GLU A 111 -21.06 -6.63 5.59
CA GLU A 111 -22.51 -6.66 5.84
C GLU A 111 -23.17 -7.96 5.35
N ALA A 112 -22.71 -8.49 4.21
CA ALA A 112 -23.26 -9.72 3.64
C ALA A 112 -22.83 -11.02 4.37
N VAL A 113 -21.80 -10.97 5.21
CA VAL A 113 -21.23 -12.16 5.88
C VAL A 113 -21.24 -12.09 7.41
N GLU A 114 -21.71 -10.98 7.99
CA GLU A 114 -22.09 -10.85 9.40
C GLU A 114 -23.40 -11.59 9.71
#